data_AF-A0A3C1LNU3-F1
#
_entry.id   AF-A0A3C1LNU3-F1
#
_cell.length_a   1.000
_cell.length_b   1.000
_cell.length_c   1.000
_cell.angle_alpha   90.00
_cell.angle_beta   90.00
_cell.angle_gamma   90.00
#
_symmetry.space_group_name_H-M   'P 1'
#
loop_
_entity.id
_entity.type
_entity.pdbx_description
1 polymer ?
#
loop_
_entity_poly.entity_id
_entity_poly.type
_entity_poly.pdbx_seq_one_letter_code
_entity_poly.pdbx_strand_id
1 'polypeptide(L)'
;AKRLGGFGMCGNQYCCGSFPKRFSQVTIKMAKDQNLAGNLSKISGPCGRLLCCLNFEEEFYVEEAKDYPLLGTCVMCNSQQMYVFKIDVLNKKVHLTDEDQVLTEVTLKEFKRLTIIETPKPEPC
;
A
#
# COMPACT_ATOMS: atom_id res chain seq x y z
N ALA A 1 17.03 -18.42 -8.55
CA ALA A 1 15.72 -18.70 -7.93
C ALA A 1 15.18 -19.99 -8.53
N LYS A 2 14.64 -20.92 -7.73
CA LYS A 2 14.02 -22.16 -8.24
C LYS A 2 12.69 -21.79 -8.89
N ARG A 3 12.50 -22.15 -10.16
CA ARG A 3 11.22 -21.95 -10.87
C ARG A 3 10.26 -23.05 -10.46
N LEU A 4 9.10 -22.67 -9.93
CA LEU A 4 8.02 -23.58 -9.57
C LEU A 4 6.87 -23.39 -10.57
N GLY A 5 6.31 -24.49 -11.06
CA GLY A 5 5.05 -24.47 -11.81
C GLY A 5 3.86 -24.52 -10.85
N GLY A 6 2.72 -23.96 -11.25
CA GLY A 6 1.49 -23.94 -10.46
C GLY A 6 0.79 -22.59 -10.48
N PHE A 7 -0.19 -22.41 -9.59
CA PHE A 7 -1.05 -21.23 -9.50
C PHE A 7 -0.93 -20.56 -8.14
N GLY A 8 -0.81 -19.23 -8.14
CA GLY A 8 -0.80 -18.39 -6.95
C GLY A 8 -2.18 -18.29 -6.30
N MET A 9 -2.19 -17.78 -5.06
CA MET A 9 -3.42 -17.41 -4.36
C MET A 9 -4.25 -16.34 -5.09
N CYS A 10 -3.64 -15.60 -6.02
CA CYS A 10 -4.32 -14.69 -6.93
C CYS A 10 -5.05 -15.39 -8.10
N GLY A 11 -4.99 -16.72 -8.20
CA GLY A 11 -5.60 -17.51 -9.27
C GLY A 11 -4.80 -17.55 -10.58
N ASN A 12 -3.74 -16.75 -10.71
CA ASN A 12 -2.86 -16.73 -11.88
C ASN A 12 -1.73 -17.75 -11.75
N GLN A 13 -1.15 -18.17 -12.88
CA GLN A 13 0.07 -18.98 -12.87
C GLN A 13 1.18 -18.26 -12.09
N TYR A 14 1.97 -19.00 -11.32
CA TYR A 14 3.09 -18.43 -10.57
C TYR A 14 3.96 -17.57 -11.49
N CYS A 15 4.26 -16.35 -11.03
CA CYS A 15 5.05 -15.37 -11.78
C CYS A 15 6.39 -15.96 -12.28
N CYS A 16 7.03 -16.85 -11.51
CA CYS A 16 8.27 -17.48 -11.95
C CYS A 16 8.16 -18.42 -13.17
N GLY A 17 6.94 -18.80 -13.55
CA GLY A 17 6.63 -19.57 -14.77
C GLY A 17 5.98 -18.75 -15.89
N SER A 18 5.50 -17.53 -15.62
CA SER A 18 4.81 -16.68 -16.61
C SER A 18 5.52 -15.34 -16.89
N PHE A 19 5.91 -14.59 -15.86
CA PHE A 19 6.41 -13.20 -15.95
C PHE A 19 7.06 -12.79 -14.61
N PRO A 20 8.24 -12.12 -14.51
CA PRO A 20 9.21 -11.61 -15.50
C PRO A 20 10.53 -12.42 -15.60
N LYS A 21 11.32 -12.21 -16.68
CA LYS A 21 12.59 -12.95 -16.95
C LYS A 21 13.76 -12.57 -16.01
N ARG A 22 13.69 -11.40 -15.34
CA ARG A 22 14.69 -10.94 -14.37
C ARG A 22 14.01 -10.72 -13.02
N PHE A 23 14.45 -11.47 -12.02
CA PHE A 23 14.03 -11.25 -10.63
C PHE A 23 15.01 -10.27 -9.99
N SER A 24 14.54 -9.06 -9.71
CA SER A 24 15.20 -8.18 -8.75
C SER A 24 14.92 -8.65 -7.32
N GLN A 25 15.74 -8.17 -6.40
CA GLN A 25 15.58 -8.47 -4.99
C GLN A 25 14.33 -7.77 -4.45
N VAL A 26 13.36 -8.55 -3.97
CA VAL A 26 12.20 -8.04 -3.24
C VAL A 26 12.61 -7.76 -1.79
N THR A 27 12.18 -6.64 -1.23
CA THR A 27 12.49 -6.24 0.16
C THR A 27 11.22 -6.15 1.00
N ILE A 28 11.38 -6.21 2.33
CA ILE A 28 10.26 -6.03 3.27
C ILE A 28 9.68 -4.61 3.16
N LYS A 29 10.50 -3.63 2.79
CA LYS A 29 10.05 -2.25 2.56
C LYS A 29 8.95 -2.20 1.50
N MET A 30 9.13 -2.88 0.37
CA MET A 30 8.13 -2.92 -0.71
C MET A 30 6.80 -3.51 -0.23
N ALA A 31 6.84 -4.56 0.60
CA ALA A 31 5.63 -5.09 1.22
C ALA A 31 4.96 -4.10 2.19
N LYS A 32 5.73 -3.22 2.86
CA LYS A 32 5.18 -2.16 3.73
C LYS A 32 4.55 -1.06 2.89
N ASP A 33 5.23 -0.63 1.84
CA ASP A 33 4.76 0.42 0.91
C ASP A 33 3.43 0.02 0.25
N GLN A 34 3.24 -1.28 0.01
CA GLN A 34 2.01 -1.86 -0.54
C GLN A 34 0.96 -2.26 0.52
N ASN A 35 1.18 -1.92 1.80
CA ASN A 35 0.29 -2.24 2.93
C ASN A 35 0.07 -3.76 3.16
N LEU A 36 1.03 -4.61 2.80
CA LEU A 36 0.95 -6.08 2.92
C LEU A 36 1.85 -6.67 4.03
N ALA A 37 2.75 -5.88 4.63
CA ALA A 37 3.73 -6.34 5.61
C ALA A 37 3.16 -6.81 6.97
N GLY A 38 1.85 -6.81 7.17
CA GLY A 38 1.22 -7.24 8.43
C GLY A 38 1.33 -8.75 8.74
N ASN A 39 1.61 -9.60 7.74
CA ASN A 39 1.79 -11.04 7.96
C ASN A 39 2.78 -11.66 6.95
N LEU A 40 3.87 -12.24 7.45
CA LEU A 40 4.93 -12.84 6.64
C LEU A 40 4.43 -13.96 5.71
N SER A 41 3.45 -14.76 6.14
CA SER A 41 2.89 -15.85 5.33
C SER A 41 2.13 -15.32 4.11
N LYS A 42 1.51 -14.13 4.21
CA LYS A 42 0.76 -13.52 3.10
C LYS A 42 1.67 -12.91 2.03
N ILE A 43 2.90 -12.56 2.39
CA ILE A 43 3.89 -11.97 1.47
C ILE A 43 4.97 -12.96 1.03
N SER A 44 4.88 -14.22 1.46
CA SER A 44 5.81 -15.28 1.11
C SER A 44 5.24 -16.16 0.00
N GLY A 45 6.02 -16.35 -1.06
CA GLY A 45 5.72 -17.30 -2.11
C GLY A 45 6.05 -18.75 -1.70
N PRO A 46 5.51 -19.74 -2.43
CA PRO A 46 5.72 -21.16 -2.16
C PRO A 46 7.19 -21.61 -2.32
N CYS A 47 8.02 -20.79 -2.96
CA CYS A 47 9.46 -21.00 -3.08
C CYS A 47 10.25 -20.58 -1.83
N GLY A 48 9.59 -20.12 -0.76
CA GLY A 48 10.22 -19.69 0.49
C GLY A 48 10.87 -18.30 0.42
N ARG A 49 10.54 -17.49 -0.59
CA ARG A 49 10.98 -16.09 -0.75
C ARG A 49 9.78 -15.17 -0.81
N LEU A 50 10.00 -13.86 -0.68
CA LEU A 50 8.94 -12.87 -0.86
C LEU A 50 8.32 -12.95 -2.27
N LEU A 51 7.03 -12.62 -2.37
CA LEU A 51 6.28 -12.60 -3.62
C LEU A 51 6.93 -11.65 -4.64
N CYS A 52 7.27 -12.16 -5.82
CA CYS A 52 7.91 -11.35 -6.87
C CYS A 52 6.95 -10.38 -7.58
N CYS A 53 5.63 -10.55 -7.43
CA CYS A 53 4.65 -9.56 -7.89
C CYS A 53 4.79 -8.22 -7.15
N LEU A 54 5.25 -8.23 -5.89
CA LEU A 54 5.52 -6.99 -5.14
C LEU A 54 6.50 -6.09 -5.90
N ASN A 55 7.55 -6.66 -6.50
CA ASN A 55 8.46 -5.86 -7.31
C ASN A 55 7.87 -5.41 -8.64
N PHE A 56 7.02 -6.23 -9.24
CA PHE A 56 6.37 -5.84 -10.49
C PHE A 56 5.45 -4.64 -10.27
N GLU A 57 4.75 -4.60 -9.14
CA GLU A 57 3.78 -3.55 -8.80
C GLU A 57 4.44 -2.30 -8.18
N GLU A 58 5.69 -2.41 -7.72
CA GLU A 58 6.36 -1.34 -6.95
C GLU A 58 6.41 0.00 -7.69
N GLU A 59 6.75 0.01 -8.98
CA GLU A 59 6.85 1.26 -9.76
C GLU A 59 5.50 2.00 -9.77
N PHE A 60 4.41 1.26 -10.02
CA PHE A 60 3.06 1.80 -9.97
C PHE A 60 2.71 2.37 -8.59
N TYR A 61 3.03 1.63 -7.51
CA TYR A 61 2.78 2.10 -6.15
C TYR A 61 3.58 3.35 -5.80
N VAL A 62 4.87 3.40 -6.17
CA VAL A 62 5.74 4.55 -5.90
C VAL A 62 5.28 5.79 -6.67
N GLU A 63 4.81 5.63 -7.90
CA GLU A 63 4.27 6.74 -8.68
C GLU A 63 2.95 7.25 -8.12
N GLU A 64 1.96 6.38 -7.91
CA GLU A 64 0.65 6.78 -7.40
C GLU A 64 0.75 7.31 -5.96
N ALA A 65 1.62 6.76 -5.10
CA ALA A 65 1.76 7.19 -3.71
C ALA A 65 2.16 8.67 -3.57
N LYS A 66 2.80 9.29 -4.57
CA LYS A 66 3.17 10.72 -4.57
C LYS A 66 1.97 11.65 -4.49
N ASP A 67 0.82 11.20 -4.97
CA ASP A 67 -0.42 11.98 -4.96
C ASP A 67 -1.18 11.91 -3.63
N TYR A 68 -0.79 11.00 -2.72
CA TYR A 68 -1.46 10.77 -1.45
C TYR A 68 -0.80 11.53 -0.29
N PRO A 69 -1.58 11.91 0.74
CA PRO A 69 -1.04 12.49 1.97
C PRO A 69 -0.19 11.50 2.76
N LEU A 70 0.57 11.99 3.74
CA LEU A 70 1.23 11.13 4.72
C LEU A 70 0.21 10.53 5.69
N LEU A 71 0.46 9.31 6.17
CA LEU A 71 -0.30 8.74 7.29
C LEU A 71 -0.18 9.66 8.51
N GLY A 72 -1.28 9.89 9.20
CA GLY A 72 -1.40 10.82 10.32
C GLY A 72 -1.64 12.28 9.91
N THR A 73 -1.73 12.61 8.61
CA THR A 73 -2.10 13.97 8.18
C THR A 73 -3.47 14.35 8.74
N CYS A 74 -3.53 15.47 9.45
CA CYS A 74 -4.75 16.01 10.04
C CYS A 74 -5.47 16.92 9.04
N VAL A 75 -6.74 16.63 8.79
CA VAL A 75 -7.60 17.34 7.86
C VAL A 75 -8.92 17.70 8.52
N MET A 76 -9.53 18.77 8.05
CA MET A 76 -10.89 19.14 8.43
C MET A 76 -11.88 18.54 7.45
N CYS A 77 -12.72 17.62 7.91
CA CYS A 77 -13.77 16.97 7.13
C CYS A 77 -15.11 17.18 7.84
N ASN A 78 -16.11 17.76 7.16
CA ASN A 78 -17.44 18.04 7.72
C ASN A 78 -17.43 18.79 9.07
N SER A 79 -16.54 19.76 9.22
CA SER A 79 -16.32 20.52 10.48
C SER A 79 -15.79 19.69 11.66
N GLN A 80 -15.30 18.47 11.41
CA GLN A 80 -14.61 17.62 12.37
C GLN A 80 -13.14 17.46 11.97
N GLN A 81 -12.27 17.37 12.98
CA GLN A 81 -10.86 17.06 12.78
C GLN A 81 -10.70 15.56 12.62
N MET A 82 -10.05 15.13 11.53
CA MET A 82 -9.80 13.73 11.25
C MET A 82 -8.36 13.54 10.82
N TYR A 83 -7.81 12.37 11.10
CA TYR A 83 -6.47 11.99 10.68
C TYR A 83 -6.50 10.87 9.65
N VAL A 84 -5.54 10.91 8.71
CA VAL A 84 -5.34 9.85 7.72
C VAL A 84 -4.86 8.59 8.42
N PHE A 85 -5.72 7.58 8.53
CA PHE A 85 -5.39 6.30 9.17
C PHE A 85 -4.76 5.31 8.19
N LYS A 86 -5.30 5.25 6.96
CA LYS A 86 -4.90 4.27 5.95
C LYS A 86 -5.10 4.83 4.55
N ILE A 87 -4.22 4.44 3.64
CA ILE A 87 -4.30 4.79 2.23
C ILE A 87 -4.51 3.51 1.42
N ASP A 88 -5.51 3.53 0.54
CA ASP A 88 -5.77 2.45 -0.42
C ASP A 88 -5.51 2.97 -1.83
N VAL A 89 -4.26 2.76 -2.28
CA VAL A 89 -3.77 3.21 -3.59
C VAL A 89 -4.53 2.55 -4.73
N LEU A 90 -4.87 1.25 -4.60
CA LEU A 90 -5.54 0.49 -5.66
C LEU A 90 -6.97 0.98 -5.89
N ASN A 91 -7.71 1.23 -4.81
CA ASN A 91 -9.10 1.69 -4.88
C ASN A 91 -9.23 3.22 -4.97
N LYS A 92 -8.11 3.96 -4.95
CA LYS A 92 -8.06 5.43 -4.97
C LYS A 92 -8.82 6.10 -3.82
N LYS A 93 -8.71 5.48 -2.63
CA LYS A 93 -9.39 5.89 -1.42
C LYS A 93 -8.40 6.25 -0.31
N VAL A 94 -8.81 7.18 0.53
CA VAL A 94 -8.14 7.55 1.78
C VAL A 94 -9.11 7.28 2.91
N HIS A 95 -8.66 6.55 3.93
CA HIS A 95 -9.44 6.28 5.13
C HIS A 95 -9.02 7.28 6.20
N LEU A 96 -9.98 8.10 6.61
CA LEU A 96 -9.87 9.04 7.71
C LEU A 96 -10.46 8.41 8.96
N THR A 97 -10.02 8.87 10.12
CA THR A 97 -10.64 8.53 11.39
C THR A 97 -10.53 9.72 12.35
N ASP A 98 -11.43 9.79 13.32
CA ASP A 98 -11.44 10.79 14.38
C ASP A 98 -10.91 10.22 15.71
N GLU A 99 -11.01 11.02 16.78
CA GLU A 99 -10.67 10.63 18.15
C GLU A 99 -11.53 9.43 18.64
N ASP A 100 -12.78 9.33 18.17
CA ASP A 100 -13.72 8.25 18.50
C ASP A 100 -13.50 6.97 17.67
N GLN A 101 -12.43 6.92 16.86
CA GLN A 101 -12.06 5.80 15.97
C GLN A 101 -13.11 5.47 14.90
N VAL A 102 -13.91 6.45 14.49
CA VAL A 102 -14.90 6.33 13.43
C VAL A 102 -14.23 6.44 12.07
N LEU A 103 -14.16 5.32 11.37
CA LEU A 103 -13.59 5.24 10.03
C LEU A 103 -14.52 5.87 8.98
N THR A 104 -14.00 6.87 8.28
CA THR A 104 -14.66 7.52 7.13
C THR A 104 -13.82 7.32 5.87
N GLU A 105 -14.45 6.82 4.81
CA GLU A 105 -13.79 6.65 3.51
C GLU A 105 -14.04 7.87 2.62
N VAL A 106 -12.98 8.44 2.06
CA VAL A 106 -13.07 9.51 1.05
C VAL A 106 -12.27 9.16 -0.18
N THR A 107 -12.71 9.63 -1.34
CA THR A 107 -11.92 9.49 -2.58
C THR A 107 -10.74 10.45 -2.57
N LEU A 108 -9.68 10.14 -3.33
CA LEU A 108 -8.53 11.05 -3.47
C LEU A 108 -8.94 12.46 -3.97
N LYS A 109 -9.95 12.54 -4.84
CA LYS A 109 -10.48 13.82 -5.34
C LYS A 109 -11.17 14.62 -4.25
N GLU A 110 -11.89 13.96 -3.36
CA GLU A 110 -12.51 14.59 -2.19
C GLU A 110 -11.45 15.07 -1.21
N PHE A 111 -10.47 14.21 -0.92
CA PHE A 111 -9.37 14.54 -0.02
C PHE A 111 -8.62 15.81 -0.46
N LYS A 112 -8.31 15.95 -1.75
CA LYS A 112 -7.65 17.16 -2.30
C LYS A 112 -8.46 18.46 -2.13
N ARG A 113 -9.76 18.39 -1.81
CA ARG A 113 -10.61 19.57 -1.52
C ARG A 113 -10.69 19.88 -0.02
N LEU A 114 -10.22 18.98 0.84
CA LEU A 114 -10.23 19.18 2.29
C LEU A 114 -9.11 20.15 2.70
N THR A 115 -9.36 20.88 3.78
CA THR A 115 -8.35 21.76 4.37
C THR A 115 -7.39 20.93 5.23
N ILE A 116 -6.10 20.94 4.86
CA ILE A 116 -5.04 20.32 5.64
C ILE A 116 -4.69 21.25 6.81
N ILE A 117 -4.78 20.72 8.03
CA ILE A 117 -4.47 21.47 9.26
C ILE A 117 -3.01 21.27 9.62
N GLU A 118 -2.60 20.00 9.69
CA GLU A 118 -1.25 19.62 10.10
C GLU A 118 -0.80 18.38 9.32
N THR A 119 0.42 18.43 8.83
CA THR A 119 1.10 17.26 8.27
C THR A 119 2.09 16.75 9.31
N PRO A 120 2.03 15.47 9.71
CA PRO A 120 3.02 14.89 10.60
C PRO A 120 4.39 15.02 9.94
N LYS A 121 5.37 15.45 10.73
CA LYS A 121 6.76 15.42 10.27
C LYS A 121 7.13 13.95 10.10
N PRO A 122 7.67 13.55 8.94
CA PRO A 122 8.20 12.21 8.81
C PRO A 122 9.29 12.04 9.87
N GLU A 123 9.09 11.14 10.82
CA GLU A 123 10.12 10.77 11.78
C GLU A 123 11.30 10.20 10.98
N PRO A 124 12.52 10.76 11.11
CA PRO A 124 13.68 10.17 10.49
C PRO A 124 13.94 8.80 11.14
N CYS A 125 13.96 7.77 10.31
CA CYS A 125 14.31 6.40 10.69
C CYS A 125 15.72 6.32 11.30
#